data_AF-D7UUA2-F1
#
_entry.id   AF-D7UUA2-F1
#
_cell.length_a   1.000
_cell.length_b   1.000
_cell.length_c   1.000
_cell.angle_alpha   90.00
_cell.angle_beta   90.00
_cell.angle_gamma   90.00
#
_symmetry.space_group_name_H-M   'P 1'
#
loop_
_entity.id
_entity.type
_entity.pdbx_description
1 polymer ?
#
loop_
_entity_poly.entity_id
_entity_poly.type
_entity_poly.pdbx_seq_one_letter_code
_entity_poly.pdbx_strand_id
1 'polypeptide(L)'
;MIRISFIEWISEQEKNKRRRHFECIKMSFLCVKLDRDSHRSENACVPCVDTLKYKSIRVNRGGITMQIEKLRGQGLDHFFEGILSLNNLEECYAFFDDVCTVNEIQSMAQRFQVAKMLHEGKTYSVIETETGASTATISRVKRSLNYGNDMYEVVFARMEQDNEK
;
A
#
# COMPACT_ATOMS: atom_id res chain seq x y z
N MET A 1 9.81 17.38 43.20
CA MET A 1 10.79 18.19 42.46
C MET A 1 11.01 17.51 41.12
N ILE A 2 10.20 17.89 40.13
CA ILE A 2 10.28 17.38 38.76
C ILE A 2 11.44 18.13 38.08
N ARG A 3 11.99 17.54 37.01
CA ARG A 3 12.10 18.24 35.71
C ARG A 3 13.45 18.81 35.26
N ILE A 4 14.53 18.02 35.19
CA ILE A 4 15.70 18.39 34.33
C ILE A 4 16.35 17.16 33.68
N SER A 5 15.61 16.34 32.93
CA SER A 5 16.27 15.33 32.05
C SER A 5 15.52 15.03 30.76
N PHE A 6 14.25 15.42 30.64
CA PHE A 6 13.46 15.10 29.44
C PHE A 6 13.60 16.14 28.31
N ILE A 7 13.90 17.41 28.65
CA ILE A 7 14.04 18.48 27.65
C ILE A 7 15.40 18.41 26.94
N GLU A 8 16.48 18.04 27.64
CA GLU A 8 17.79 17.80 27.00
C GLU A 8 17.75 16.60 26.06
N TRP A 9 17.05 15.52 26.43
CA TRP A 9 16.89 14.34 25.57
C TRP A 9 16.09 14.64 24.29
N ILE A 10 15.03 15.44 24.36
CA ILE A 10 14.27 15.85 23.16
C ILE A 10 15.12 16.76 22.25
N SER A 11 15.98 17.62 22.81
CA SER A 11 16.86 18.49 22.01
C SER A 11 17.99 17.70 21.31
N GLU A 12 18.52 16.65 21.95
CA GLU A 12 19.52 15.75 21.36
C GLU A 12 18.93 14.92 20.20
N GLN A 13 17.64 14.57 20.27
CA GLN A 13 16.94 13.84 19.20
C GLN A 13 16.58 14.73 17.99
N GLU A 14 16.30 16.02 18.19
CA GLU A 14 15.99 16.95 17.10
C GLU A 14 17.21 17.39 16.27
N LYS A 15 18.40 17.49 16.87
CA LYS A 15 19.63 17.80 16.12
C LYS A 15 20.03 16.68 15.15
N ASN A 16 19.71 15.43 15.46
CA ASN A 16 20.05 14.28 14.62
C ASN A 16 19.06 14.06 13.45
N LYS A 17 17.85 14.64 13.52
CA LYS A 17 16.86 14.61 12.43
C LYS A 17 17.18 15.60 11.30
N ARG A 18 17.85 16.71 11.60
CA ARG A 18 18.25 17.73 10.60
C ARG A 18 19.51 17.41 9.79
N ARG A 19 20.36 16.48 10.23
CA ARG A 19 21.57 16.07 9.47
C ARG A 19 21.31 15.09 8.33
N ARG A 20 20.19 14.36 8.33
CA ARG A 20 19.82 13.44 7.23
C ARG A 20 19.08 14.09 6.07
N HIS A 21 18.75 15.39 6.17
CA HIS A 21 18.01 16.12 5.14
C HIS A 21 18.92 16.93 4.19
N PHE A 22 20.24 17.00 4.46
CA PHE A 22 21.17 17.84 3.69
C PHE A 22 22.12 17.09 2.75
N GLU A 23 22.15 15.76 2.74
CA GLU A 23 22.93 14.99 1.75
C GLU A 23 22.08 14.42 0.59
N CYS A 24 20.76 14.39 0.67
CA CYS A 24 19.91 13.95 -0.46
C CYS A 24 19.64 15.03 -1.52
N ILE A 25 20.00 16.29 -1.29
CA ILE A 25 19.70 17.41 -2.22
C ILE A 25 20.86 17.69 -3.21
N LYS A 26 22.03 17.04 -3.06
CA LYS A 26 23.17 17.23 -3.98
C LYS A 26 23.29 16.22 -5.12
N MET A 27 22.35 15.29 -5.28
CA MET A 27 22.39 14.24 -6.33
C MET A 27 21.28 14.36 -7.39
N SER A 28 20.77 15.58 -7.62
CA SER A 28 19.71 15.83 -8.61
C SER A 28 20.12 16.80 -9.74
N PHE A 29 21.42 17.07 -9.92
CA PHE A 29 21.88 18.15 -10.83
C PHE A 29 22.88 17.75 -11.92
N LEU A 30 23.09 16.45 -12.20
CA LEU A 30 24.11 16.01 -13.18
C LEU A 30 23.64 15.05 -14.28
N CYS A 31 22.34 15.02 -14.62
CA CYS A 31 21.85 14.19 -15.74
C CYS A 31 20.87 14.96 -16.63
N VAL A 32 21.21 16.21 -16.99
CA VAL A 32 20.55 16.98 -18.06
C VAL A 32 21.65 17.49 -18.99
N LYS A 33 22.20 16.57 -19.78
CA LYS A 33 22.94 16.82 -21.02
C LYS A 33 23.43 15.48 -21.52
N LEU A 34 22.81 14.97 -22.57
CA LEU A 34 23.45 14.36 -23.75
C LEU A 34 22.33 13.78 -24.64
N ASP A 35 21.60 14.67 -25.31
CA ASP A 35 20.92 14.35 -26.57
C ASP A 35 21.83 14.84 -27.70
N ARG A 36 22.39 13.92 -28.49
CA ARG A 36 22.64 14.15 -29.92
C ARG A 36 23.04 12.89 -30.68
N ASP A 37 22.31 12.71 -31.78
CA ASP A 37 22.71 12.12 -33.06
C ASP A 37 22.35 10.65 -33.40
N SER A 38 21.56 10.58 -34.48
CA SER A 38 21.70 9.69 -35.64
C SER A 38 20.84 8.41 -35.75
N HIS A 39 19.72 8.57 -36.47
CA HIS A 39 19.17 7.69 -37.52
C HIS A 39 19.60 6.21 -37.59
N ARG A 40 18.63 5.29 -37.44
CA ARG A 40 18.36 4.21 -38.42
C ARG A 40 16.95 3.62 -38.24
N SER A 41 16.35 3.27 -39.36
CA SER A 41 14.98 2.88 -39.64
C SER A 41 14.58 1.45 -39.23
N GLU A 42 13.26 1.30 -39.10
CA GLU A 42 12.41 0.14 -39.44
C GLU A 42 12.34 -1.11 -38.54
N ASN A 43 11.07 -1.44 -38.24
CA ASN A 43 10.47 -2.73 -37.88
C ASN A 43 10.13 -2.97 -36.40
N ALA A 44 8.85 -3.34 -36.23
CA ALA A 44 8.09 -3.45 -35.01
C ALA A 44 8.72 -4.36 -33.95
N CYS A 45 8.64 -3.91 -32.70
CA CYS A 45 8.37 -4.73 -31.53
C CYS A 45 7.94 -3.81 -30.38
N VAL A 46 6.69 -4.00 -29.95
CA VAL A 46 6.09 -3.68 -28.64
C VAL A 46 6.89 -2.69 -27.77
N PRO A 47 6.40 -1.46 -27.51
CA PRO A 47 7.04 -0.64 -26.49
C PRO A 47 6.89 -1.36 -25.16
N CYS A 48 8.05 -1.79 -24.66
CA CYS A 48 8.28 -2.33 -23.33
C CYS A 48 7.52 -1.45 -22.34
N VAL A 49 6.41 -1.97 -21.78
CA VAL A 49 5.54 -1.24 -20.85
C VAL A 49 6.43 -0.73 -19.72
N ASP A 50 6.47 0.59 -19.58
CA ASP A 50 7.36 1.33 -18.70
C ASP A 50 7.46 0.70 -17.30
N THR A 51 8.56 -0.01 -17.05
CA THR A 51 8.91 -0.60 -15.75
C THR A 51 9.30 0.43 -14.69
N LEU A 52 8.98 1.71 -14.90
CA LEU A 52 9.46 2.84 -14.09
C LEU A 52 8.38 3.59 -13.29
N LYS A 53 7.12 3.11 -13.24
CA LYS A 53 6.06 3.75 -12.44
C LYS A 53 5.70 3.07 -11.11
N TYR A 54 6.27 1.92 -10.78
CA TYR A 54 6.11 1.37 -9.44
C TYR A 54 7.15 1.99 -8.51
N LYS A 55 6.79 3.09 -7.84
CA LYS A 55 7.50 3.52 -6.62
C LYS A 55 7.54 2.30 -5.70
N SER A 56 8.72 1.71 -5.53
CA SER A 56 8.92 0.52 -4.70
C SER A 56 8.26 0.74 -3.34
N ILE A 57 7.18 0.02 -3.06
CA ILE A 57 6.63 -0.06 -1.71
C ILE A 57 7.75 -0.68 -0.88
N ARG A 58 8.42 0.10 -0.02
CA ARG A 58 9.43 -0.42 0.89
C ARG A 58 8.72 -1.21 1.97
N VAL A 59 8.38 -2.48 1.69
CA VAL A 59 7.92 -3.43 2.70
C VAL A 59 9.14 -3.78 3.55
N ASN A 60 9.26 -3.16 4.71
CA ASN A 60 10.44 -3.25 5.55
C ASN A 60 10.15 -4.20 6.72
N ARG A 61 10.36 -5.50 6.52
CA ARG A 61 10.54 -6.49 7.61
C ARG A 61 11.00 -7.84 7.06
N GLY A 62 11.97 -8.46 7.73
CA GLY A 62 12.71 -9.63 7.29
C GLY A 62 11.84 -10.86 7.00
N GLY A 63 12.11 -11.49 5.85
CA GLY A 63 11.89 -12.92 5.63
C GLY A 63 10.45 -13.42 5.46
N ILE A 64 9.45 -12.55 5.28
CA ILE A 64 8.08 -13.01 4.99
C ILE A 64 7.95 -13.18 3.46
N THR A 65 7.84 -14.43 3.01
CA THR A 65 7.42 -14.72 1.63
C THR A 65 5.92 -14.48 1.50
N MET A 66 5.51 -13.60 0.59
CA MET A 66 4.09 -13.38 0.33
C MET A 66 3.49 -14.68 -0.23
N GLN A 67 2.40 -15.16 0.36
CA GLN A 67 1.79 -16.43 -0.09
C GLN A 67 1.32 -16.37 -1.54
N ILE A 68 0.99 -15.15 -2.03
CA ILE A 68 0.58 -14.91 -3.41
C ILE A 68 1.68 -15.19 -4.44
N GLU A 69 2.97 -15.27 -4.04
CA GLU A 69 4.07 -15.60 -4.96
C GLU A 69 3.86 -16.95 -5.66
N LYS A 70 3.15 -17.88 -5.01
CA LYS A 70 2.80 -19.19 -5.60
C LYS A 70 1.82 -19.08 -6.77
N LEU A 71 1.13 -17.94 -6.89
CA LEU A 71 0.12 -17.66 -7.91
C LEU A 71 0.59 -16.61 -8.92
N ARG A 72 1.80 -16.06 -8.74
CA ARG A 72 2.35 -15.01 -9.61
C ARG A 72 2.54 -15.56 -11.04
N GLY A 73 2.13 -14.77 -12.02
CA GLY A 73 2.26 -15.09 -13.44
C GLY A 73 1.40 -14.17 -14.29
N GLN A 74 1.53 -14.27 -15.62
CA GLN A 74 0.90 -13.36 -16.57
C GLN A 74 -0.61 -13.18 -16.36
N GLY A 75 -1.34 -14.27 -16.09
CA GLY A 75 -2.79 -14.19 -15.85
C GLY A 75 -3.16 -13.37 -14.61
N LEU A 76 -2.39 -13.50 -13.53
CA LEU A 76 -2.63 -12.73 -12.31
C LEU A 76 -2.18 -11.27 -12.46
N ASP A 77 -1.09 -11.04 -13.18
CA ASP A 77 -0.60 -9.70 -13.50
C ASP A 77 -1.66 -8.94 -14.33
N HIS A 78 -2.20 -9.55 -15.38
CA HIS A 78 -3.28 -8.95 -16.19
C HIS A 78 -4.55 -8.67 -15.39
N PHE A 79 -4.91 -9.54 -14.44
CA PHE A 79 -6.05 -9.28 -13.56
C PHE A 79 -5.83 -8.03 -12.70
N PHE A 80 -4.65 -7.86 -12.10
CA PHE A 80 -4.33 -6.67 -11.32
C PHE A 80 -4.15 -5.41 -12.17
N GLU A 81 -3.60 -5.52 -13.39
CA GLU A 81 -3.58 -4.43 -14.37
C GLU A 81 -5.00 -3.95 -14.70
N GLY A 82 -5.94 -4.89 -14.88
CA GLY A 82 -7.35 -4.60 -15.07
C GLY A 82 -7.95 -3.83 -13.88
N ILE A 83 -7.75 -4.31 -12.65
CA ILE A 83 -8.21 -3.61 -11.43
C ILE A 83 -7.63 -2.19 -11.33
N LEU A 84 -6.35 -2.01 -11.68
CA LEU A 84 -5.68 -0.70 -11.62
C LEU A 84 -6.19 0.29 -12.67
N SER A 85 -6.90 -0.17 -13.70
CA SER A 85 -7.44 0.69 -14.77
C SER A 85 -8.79 1.34 -14.42
N LEU A 86 -9.44 0.90 -13.34
CA LEU A 86 -10.73 1.40 -12.87
C LEU A 86 -10.59 2.82 -12.27
N ASN A 87 -11.48 3.74 -12.67
CA ASN A 87 -11.36 5.17 -12.36
C ASN A 87 -12.35 5.67 -11.31
N ASN A 88 -13.49 5.01 -11.15
CA ASN A 88 -14.57 5.45 -10.26
C ASN A 88 -15.28 4.29 -9.57
N LEU A 89 -16.13 4.61 -8.59
CA LEU A 89 -16.83 3.60 -7.78
C LEU A 89 -17.82 2.77 -8.60
N GLU A 90 -18.52 3.36 -9.58
CA GLU A 90 -19.48 2.64 -10.42
C GLU A 90 -18.79 1.59 -11.30
N GLU A 91 -17.62 1.92 -11.87
CA GLU A 91 -16.77 0.96 -12.58
C GLU A 91 -16.33 -0.19 -11.67
N CYS A 92 -15.97 0.10 -10.41
CA CYS A 92 -15.67 -0.95 -9.43
C CYS A 92 -16.89 -1.83 -9.14
N TYR A 93 -18.07 -1.24 -8.90
CA TYR A 93 -19.29 -2.01 -8.64
C TYR A 93 -19.64 -2.93 -9.81
N ALA A 94 -19.64 -2.42 -11.04
CA ALA A 94 -19.94 -3.21 -12.24
C ALA A 94 -18.91 -4.32 -12.46
N PHE A 95 -17.61 -4.00 -12.36
CA PHE A 95 -16.55 -5.00 -12.56
C PHE A 95 -16.59 -6.13 -11.54
N PHE A 96 -16.76 -5.80 -10.25
CA PHE A 96 -16.81 -6.82 -9.21
C PHE A 96 -18.12 -7.63 -9.23
N ASP A 97 -19.24 -7.07 -9.71
CA ASP A 97 -20.49 -7.81 -9.94
C ASP A 97 -20.34 -8.85 -11.07
N ASP A 98 -19.58 -8.54 -12.12
CA ASP A 98 -19.28 -9.48 -13.20
C ASP A 98 -18.32 -10.62 -12.76
N VAL A 99 -17.30 -10.29 -11.95
CA VAL A 99 -16.21 -11.23 -11.60
C VAL A 99 -16.52 -12.07 -10.37
N CYS A 100 -17.27 -11.52 -9.41
CA CYS A 100 -17.46 -12.14 -8.10
C CYS A 100 -18.94 -12.36 -7.80
N THR A 101 -19.21 -13.37 -6.98
CA THR A 101 -20.53 -13.54 -6.37
C THR A 101 -20.74 -12.55 -5.24
N VAL A 102 -22.00 -12.26 -4.92
CA VAL A 102 -22.39 -11.39 -3.80
C VAL A 102 -21.72 -11.79 -2.48
N ASN A 103 -21.61 -13.09 -2.21
CA ASN A 103 -21.01 -13.62 -0.98
C ASN A 103 -19.49 -13.36 -0.92
N GLU A 104 -18.79 -13.41 -2.05
CA GLU A 104 -17.35 -13.14 -2.11
C GLU A 104 -17.07 -11.66 -1.86
N ILE A 105 -17.84 -10.77 -2.51
CA ILE A 105 -17.76 -9.32 -2.29
C ILE A 105 -18.05 -9.00 -0.82
N GLN A 106 -19.13 -9.56 -0.27
CA GLN A 106 -19.48 -9.37 1.14
C GLN A 106 -18.37 -9.86 2.08
N SER A 107 -17.75 -11.01 1.79
CA SER A 107 -16.64 -11.53 2.61
C SER A 107 -15.42 -10.62 2.54
N MET A 108 -15.09 -10.07 1.38
CA MET A 108 -13.98 -9.12 1.21
C MET A 108 -14.25 -7.81 1.95
N ALA A 109 -15.45 -7.24 1.78
CA ALA A 109 -15.88 -6.02 2.44
C ALA A 109 -15.89 -6.16 3.97
N GLN A 110 -16.43 -7.28 4.49
CA GLN A 110 -16.44 -7.56 5.93
C GLN A 110 -15.02 -7.62 6.50
N ARG A 111 -14.06 -8.27 5.80
CA ARG A 111 -12.66 -8.31 6.24
C ARG A 111 -12.02 -6.92 6.25
N PHE A 112 -12.31 -6.09 5.26
CA PHE A 112 -11.81 -4.72 5.21
C PHE A 112 -12.37 -3.86 6.35
N GLN A 113 -13.67 -3.98 6.64
CA GLN A 113 -14.31 -3.29 7.76
C GLN A 113 -13.73 -3.74 9.12
N VAL A 114 -13.57 -5.05 9.32
CA VAL A 114 -12.91 -5.61 10.50
C VAL A 114 -11.49 -5.04 10.64
N ALA A 115 -10.73 -4.97 9.55
CA ALA A 115 -9.37 -4.42 9.58
C ALA A 115 -9.35 -2.95 10.01
N LYS A 116 -10.31 -2.15 9.50
CA LYS A 116 -10.48 -0.74 9.88
C LYS A 116 -10.79 -0.59 11.36
N MET A 117 -11.77 -1.33 11.88
CA MET A 117 -12.14 -1.26 13.30
C MET A 117 -11.01 -1.75 14.23
N LEU A 118 -10.24 -2.76 13.81
CA LEU A 118 -9.05 -3.20 14.54
C LEU A 118 -7.94 -2.15 14.53
N HIS A 119 -7.80 -1.39 13.43
CA HIS A 119 -6.87 -0.27 13.32
C HIS A 119 -7.28 0.89 14.25
N GLU A 120 -8.58 1.15 14.38
CA GLU A 120 -9.17 2.13 15.30
C GLU A 120 -9.16 1.68 16.78
N GLY A 121 -8.64 0.48 17.10
CA GLY A 121 -8.53 -0.02 18.46
C GLY A 121 -9.85 -0.53 19.07
N LYS A 122 -10.86 -0.85 18.25
CA LYS A 122 -12.12 -1.43 18.72
C LYS A 122 -11.90 -2.83 19.32
N THR A 123 -12.72 -3.19 20.31
CA THR A 123 -12.69 -4.53 20.93
C THR A 123 -13.38 -5.57 20.06
N TYR A 124 -13.07 -6.84 20.27
CA TYR A 124 -13.60 -7.94 19.45
C TYR A 124 -15.13 -8.03 19.50
N SER A 125 -15.73 -7.79 20.67
CA SER A 125 -17.19 -7.84 20.84
C SER A 125 -17.92 -6.76 20.03
N VAL A 126 -17.35 -5.54 19.96
CA VAL A 126 -17.91 -4.45 19.16
C VAL A 126 -17.79 -4.81 17.68
N ILE A 127 -16.64 -5.32 17.25
CA ILE A 127 -16.41 -5.73 15.86
C ILE A 127 -17.38 -6.84 15.45
N GLU A 128 -17.58 -7.86 16.30
CA GLU A 128 -18.54 -8.94 16.03
C GLU A 128 -19.96 -8.41 15.83
N THR A 129 -20.37 -7.45 16.67
CA THR A 129 -21.72 -6.89 16.64
C THR A 129 -21.95 -6.01 15.41
N GLU A 130 -20.99 -5.17 15.04
CA GLU A 130 -21.16 -4.24 13.91
C GLU A 130 -20.89 -4.88 12.55
N THR A 131 -19.93 -5.81 12.46
CA THR A 131 -19.54 -6.42 11.18
C THR A 131 -20.23 -7.76 10.92
N GLY A 132 -20.77 -8.42 11.95
CA GLY A 132 -21.26 -9.80 11.87
C GLY A 132 -20.15 -10.83 11.60
N ALA A 133 -18.88 -10.46 11.70
CA ALA A 133 -17.76 -11.36 11.46
C ALA A 133 -17.53 -12.27 12.67
N SER A 134 -17.27 -13.56 12.44
CA SER A 134 -16.92 -14.47 13.54
C SER A 134 -15.57 -14.15 14.16
N THR A 135 -15.37 -14.50 15.44
CA THR A 135 -14.05 -14.50 16.11
C THR A 135 -12.92 -15.08 15.26
N ALA A 136 -13.19 -16.17 14.52
CA ALA A 136 -12.23 -16.80 13.63
C ALA A 136 -11.80 -15.88 12.48
N THR A 137 -12.74 -15.15 11.88
CA THR A 137 -12.47 -14.16 10.84
C THR A 137 -11.68 -12.98 11.41
N ILE A 138 -12.09 -12.43 12.56
CA ILE A 138 -11.39 -11.31 13.22
C ILE A 138 -9.93 -11.69 13.51
N SER A 139 -9.69 -12.90 14.03
CA SER A 139 -8.36 -13.42 14.30
C SER A 139 -7.48 -13.53 13.04
N ARG A 140 -8.05 -14.01 11.92
CA ARG A 140 -7.33 -14.07 10.63
C ARG A 140 -6.96 -12.67 10.13
N VAL A 141 -7.88 -11.71 10.21
CA VAL A 141 -7.61 -10.31 9.82
C VAL A 141 -6.55 -9.68 10.71
N LYS A 142 -6.63 -9.87 12.03
CA LYS A 142 -5.63 -9.37 12.98
C LYS A 142 -4.24 -9.92 12.69
N ARG A 143 -4.13 -11.19 12.29
CA ARG A 143 -2.86 -11.79 11.86
C ARG A 143 -2.31 -11.08 10.62
N SER A 144 -3.14 -10.81 9.61
CA SER A 144 -2.73 -10.06 8.42
C SER A 144 -2.33 -8.62 8.72
N LEU A 145 -2.95 -7.97 9.71
CA LEU A 145 -2.54 -6.64 10.17
C LEU A 145 -1.18 -6.65 10.88
N ASN A 146 -0.91 -7.66 11.71
CA ASN A 146 0.31 -7.71 12.51
C ASN A 146 1.52 -8.31 11.77
N TYR A 147 1.27 -9.22 10.83
CA TYR A 147 2.29 -10.05 10.18
C TYR A 147 2.11 -10.16 8.65
N GLY A 148 1.26 -9.33 8.06
CA GLY A 148 1.07 -9.28 6.61
C GLY A 148 2.03 -8.31 5.93
N ASN A 149 1.57 -7.72 4.83
CA ASN A 149 2.36 -6.83 3.98
C ASN A 149 2.17 -5.34 4.32
N ASP A 150 1.62 -5.03 5.49
CA ASP A 150 1.28 -3.66 5.96
C ASP A 150 0.34 -2.86 5.03
N MET A 151 -0.26 -3.50 4.02
CA MET A 151 -1.01 -2.79 2.97
C MET A 151 -2.32 -2.18 3.47
N TYR A 152 -2.92 -2.72 4.53
CA TYR A 152 -4.08 -2.07 5.17
C TYR A 152 -3.74 -0.67 5.68
N GLU A 153 -2.58 -0.51 6.33
CA GLU A 153 -2.13 0.80 6.85
C GLU A 153 -1.91 1.79 5.70
N VAL A 154 -1.29 1.35 4.61
CA VAL A 154 -1.07 2.18 3.42
C VAL A 154 -2.40 2.60 2.77
N VAL A 155 -3.38 1.70 2.67
CA VAL A 155 -4.69 2.02 2.10
C VAL A 155 -5.45 3.01 2.99
N PHE A 156 -5.52 2.75 4.30
CA PHE A 156 -6.20 3.66 5.23
C PHE A 156 -5.58 5.07 5.22
N ALA A 157 -4.25 5.16 5.24
CA ALA A 157 -3.56 6.44 5.15
C ALA A 157 -3.86 7.21 3.85
N ARG A 158 -3.99 6.51 2.71
CA ARG A 158 -4.37 7.14 1.43
C ARG A 158 -5.82 7.63 1.45
N MET A 159 -6.73 6.83 1.99
CA MET A 159 -8.15 7.20 2.10
C MET A 159 -8.34 8.42 3.02
N GLU A 160 -7.59 8.53 4.11
CA GLU A 160 -7.62 9.70 4.98
C GLU A 160 -7.12 10.96 4.25
N GLN A 161 -6.01 10.86 3.51
CA GLN A 161 -5.45 11.99 2.75
C GLN A 161 -6.37 12.52 1.64
N ASP A 162 -7.17 11.66 1.03
CA ASP A 162 -8.11 12.08 -0.02
C ASP A 162 -9.40 12.68 0.55
N ASN A 163 -9.76 12.37 1.80
CA ASN A 163 -10.91 12.99 2.47
C ASN A 163 -10.60 14.41 3.02
N GLU A 164 -9.33 14.78 3.14
CA GLU A 164 -8.88 16.10 3.61
C GLU A 164 -8.69 17.14 2.47
N LYS A 165 -8.92 16.74 1.21
CA LYS A 165 -8.85 17.63 0.03
C LYS A 165 -10.22 18.13 -0.38
#